data_AF-A0A177L0T5-F1
#
_entry.id   AF-A0A177L0T5-F1
#
_cell.length_a   1.000
_cell.length_b   1.000
_cell.length_c   1.000
_cell.angle_alpha   90.00
_cell.angle_beta   90.00
_cell.angle_gamma   90.00
#
_symmetry.space_group_name_H-M   'P 1'
#
loop_
_entity.id
_entity.type
_entity.pdbx_description
1 polymer ?
#
loop_
_entity_poly.entity_id
_entity_poly.type
_entity_poly.pdbx_seq_one_letter_code
_entity_poly.pdbx_strand_id
1 'polypeptide(L)'
;MISYSTLFHPLALDLLIIPVSIGLGLLLVWITEKMIAGLLVQFILIVLFDLWFWGSFYEDGLYADSAVDLGDFINYGFFSAATWGISWLLLYYKNYRKIKAESRWDS
;
A
#
# COMPACT_ATOMS: atom_id res chain seq x y z
N MET A 1 14.69 -24.08 -10.65
CA MET A 1 14.70 -22.91 -11.52
C MET A 1 13.27 -22.43 -11.65
N ILE A 2 12.89 -21.41 -10.86
CA ILE A 2 11.64 -20.68 -11.10
C ILE A 2 11.92 -19.92 -12.39
N SER A 3 11.26 -20.30 -13.49
CA SER A 3 11.38 -19.59 -14.77
C SER A 3 11.04 -18.12 -14.51
N TYR A 4 11.80 -17.19 -15.09
CA TYR A 4 11.50 -15.75 -15.01
C TYR A 4 10.01 -15.50 -15.33
N SER A 5 9.39 -16.32 -16.20
CA SER A 5 7.97 -16.19 -16.56
C SER A 5 6.96 -16.41 -15.43
N THR A 6 7.32 -17.05 -14.30
CA THR A 6 6.41 -17.24 -13.15
C THR A 6 6.37 -16.04 -12.20
N LEU A 7 7.43 -15.22 -12.18
CA LEU A 7 7.51 -13.99 -11.38
C LEU A 7 6.79 -12.82 -12.06
N PHE A 8 6.58 -12.89 -13.38
CA PHE A 8 5.79 -11.94 -14.17
C PHE A 8 4.48 -12.59 -14.61
N HIS A 9 3.84 -13.32 -13.70
CA HIS A 9 2.43 -13.66 -13.87
C HIS A 9 1.63 -12.56 -13.15
N PRO A 10 0.45 -12.14 -13.64
CA PRO A 10 -0.38 -11.12 -12.98
C PRO A 10 -0.62 -11.40 -11.48
N LEU A 11 -0.74 -12.67 -11.12
CA LEU A 11 -0.89 -13.11 -9.73
C LEU A 11 0.33 -12.79 -8.83
N ALA A 12 1.53 -12.69 -9.39
CA ALA A 12 2.72 -12.25 -8.68
C ALA A 12 2.72 -10.74 -8.41
N LEU A 13 2.12 -9.93 -9.28
CA LEU A 13 1.90 -8.50 -9.09
C LEU A 13 1.00 -8.25 -7.87
N ASP A 14 -0.13 -8.98 -7.79
CA ASP A 14 -1.06 -8.89 -6.66
C ASP A 14 -0.38 -9.22 -5.32
N LEU A 15 0.48 -10.24 -5.32
CA LEU A 15 1.28 -10.63 -4.17
C LEU A 15 2.35 -9.59 -3.81
N LEU A 16 2.93 -8.91 -4.80
CA LEU A 16 3.95 -7.88 -4.60
C LEU A 16 3.37 -6.54 -4.11
N ILE A 17 2.13 -6.24 -4.48
CA ILE A 17 1.40 -5.05 -4.04
C ILE A 17 1.20 -5.04 -2.52
N ILE A 18 1.03 -6.20 -1.89
CA ILE A 18 0.83 -6.32 -0.43
C ILE A 18 2.01 -5.73 0.37
N PRO A 19 3.26 -6.22 0.25
CA PRO A 19 4.39 -5.68 1.00
C PRO A 19 4.72 -4.23 0.62
N VAL A 20 4.56 -3.85 -0.66
CA VAL A 20 4.75 -2.47 -1.12
C VAL A 20 3.76 -1.52 -0.45
N SER A 21 2.48 -1.91 -0.39
CA SER A 21 1.41 -1.13 0.24
C SER A 21 1.64 -0.97 1.74
N ILE A 22 2.09 -2.01 2.44
CA ILE A 22 2.41 -1.93 3.87
C ILE A 22 3.59 -0.97 4.10
N GLY A 23 4.65 -1.08 3.31
CA GLY A 23 5.81 -0.19 3.38
C GLY A 23 5.43 1.27 3.12
N LEU A 24 4.66 1.53 2.06
CA LEU A 24 4.16 2.86 1.71
C LEU A 24 3.24 3.43 2.79
N GLY A 25 2.30 2.63 3.32
CA GLY A 25 1.39 3.05 4.37
C GLY A 25 2.13 3.52 5.62
N LEU A 26 3.13 2.76 6.07
CA LEU A 26 3.95 3.13 7.23
C LEU A 26 4.77 4.41 6.98
N LEU A 27 5.39 4.54 5.81
CA LEU A 27 6.17 5.72 5.41
C LEU A 27 5.30 6.99 5.35
N LEU A 28 4.13 6.90 4.71
CA LEU A 28 3.22 8.02 4.55
C LEU A 28 2.58 8.42 5.88
N VAL A 29 2.26 7.45 6.74
CA VAL A 29 1.76 7.73 8.09
C VAL A 29 2.81 8.51 8.90
N TRP A 30 4.10 8.21 8.71
CA TRP A 30 5.21 8.95 9.32
C TRP A 30 5.37 10.39 8.81
N ILE A 31 5.19 10.61 7.51
CA ILE A 31 5.46 11.92 6.89
C ILE A 31 4.27 12.87 7.04
N THR A 32 3.06 12.38 6.76
CA THR A 32 1.93 13.27 6.49
C THR A 32 1.23 13.73 7.76
N GLU A 33 1.24 12.92 8.83
CA GLU A 33 0.47 13.03 10.09
C GLU A 33 -1.06 13.25 9.93
N LYS A 34 -1.53 13.57 8.72
CA LYS A 34 -2.90 13.88 8.32
C LYS A 34 -3.58 12.64 7.75
N MET A 35 -4.68 12.26 8.39
CA MET A 35 -5.41 11.02 8.11
C MET A 35 -5.92 10.91 6.65
N ILE A 36 -6.50 11.97 6.09
CA ILE A 36 -7.13 11.91 4.76
C ILE A 36 -6.09 12.07 3.64
N ALA A 37 -5.13 12.98 3.82
CA ALA A 37 -4.13 13.28 2.81
C ALA A 37 -3.23 12.06 2.52
N GLY A 38 -2.79 11.37 3.58
CA GLY A 38 -1.93 10.20 3.39
C GLY A 38 -2.64 8.99 2.77
N LEU A 39 -3.94 8.80 3.04
CA LEU A 39 -4.76 7.79 2.36
C LEU A 39 -4.83 8.04 0.85
N LEU A 40 -5.11 9.28 0.44
CA LEU A 40 -5.19 9.65 -0.97
C LEU A 40 -3.84 9.48 -1.67
N VAL A 41 -2.75 9.90 -1.02
CA VAL A 41 -1.40 9.73 -1.56
C VAL A 41 -1.03 8.26 -1.67
N GLN A 42 -1.36 7.43 -0.67
CA GLN A 42 -1.12 5.99 -0.72
C GLN A 42 -1.86 5.34 -1.88
N PHE A 43 -3.13 5.67 -2.05
CA PHE A 43 -3.94 5.16 -3.15
C PHE A 43 -3.36 5.54 -4.52
N ILE A 44 -3.04 6.83 -4.72
CA ILE A 44 -2.43 7.31 -5.97
C ILE A 44 -1.11 6.59 -6.26
N LEU A 45 -0.25 6.41 -5.25
CA LEU A 45 1.04 5.73 -5.42
C LEU A 45 0.89 4.26 -5.77
N ILE A 46 -0.09 3.55 -5.19
CA ILE A 46 -0.37 2.15 -5.53
C ILE A 46 -0.82 2.04 -6.99
N VAL A 47 -1.75 2.91 -7.43
CA VAL A 47 -2.23 2.92 -8.82
C VAL A 47 -1.10 3.28 -9.80
N LEU A 48 -0.25 4.26 -9.46
CA LEU A 48 0.91 4.61 -10.30
C LEU A 48 1.94 3.49 -10.35
N PHE A 49 2.19 2.82 -9.23
CA PHE A 49 3.09 1.67 -9.18
C PHE A 49 2.59 0.53 -10.05
N ASP A 50 1.29 0.24 -9.98
CA ASP A 50 0.61 -0.77 -10.78
C ASP A 50 0.72 -0.47 -12.28
N LEU A 51 0.35 0.74 -12.70
CA LEU A 51 0.50 1.20 -14.09
C LEU A 51 1.94 1.16 -14.58
N TRP A 52 2.90 1.59 -13.74
CA TRP A 52 4.32 1.56 -14.08
C TRP A 52 4.85 0.14 -14.24
N PHE A 53 4.48 -0.77 -13.32
CA PHE A 53 4.88 -2.16 -13.41
C PHE A 53 4.23 -2.82 -14.63
N TRP A 54 2.98 -2.49 -14.92
CA TRP A 54 2.28 -2.99 -16.09
C TRP A 54 2.94 -2.56 -17.40
N GLY A 55 3.20 -1.26 -17.57
CA GLY A 55 3.95 -0.77 -18.74
C GLY A 55 5.35 -1.38 -18.84
N SER A 56 6.04 -1.55 -17.71
CA SER A 56 7.43 -2.05 -17.73
C SER A 56 7.55 -3.54 -18.06
N PHE A 57 6.52 -4.36 -17.76
CA PHE A 57 6.63 -5.82 -17.81
C PHE A 57 5.55 -6.54 -18.63
N TYR A 58 4.40 -5.91 -18.87
CA TYR A 58 3.24 -6.50 -19.53
C TYR A 58 2.83 -5.82 -20.84
N GLU A 59 3.48 -4.71 -21.23
CA GLU A 59 3.19 -3.95 -22.46
C GLU A 59 3.34 -4.79 -23.74
N ASP A 60 4.31 -5.71 -23.80
CA ASP A 60 4.64 -6.50 -25.00
C ASP A 60 4.40 -8.04 -24.85
N GLY A 61 3.31 -8.47 -24.20
CA GLY A 61 3.09 -9.89 -23.88
C GLY A 61 1.66 -10.44 -24.00
N LEU A 62 1.48 -11.74 -23.71
CA LEU A 62 0.19 -12.45 -23.69
C LEU A 62 -0.86 -11.85 -22.73
N TYR A 63 -0.43 -10.94 -21.85
CA TYR A 63 -1.25 -10.29 -20.84
C TYR A 63 -1.53 -8.82 -21.18
N ALA A 64 -1.12 -8.30 -22.36
CA ALA A 64 -1.27 -6.89 -22.70
C ALA A 64 -2.73 -6.37 -22.67
N ASP A 65 -3.71 -7.26 -22.89
CA ASP A 65 -5.14 -6.89 -22.96
C ASP A 65 -5.82 -6.66 -21.59
N SER A 66 -5.18 -7.02 -20.47
CA SER A 66 -5.79 -6.90 -19.13
C SER A 66 -5.22 -5.73 -18.31
N ALA A 67 -4.99 -4.58 -18.93
CA ALA A 67 -4.54 -3.39 -18.23
C ALA A 67 -5.66 -2.87 -17.30
N VAL A 68 -5.46 -3.01 -15.98
CA VAL A 68 -6.24 -2.44 -14.87
C VAL A 68 -7.76 -2.52 -15.05
N ASP A 69 -8.38 -3.60 -14.55
CA ASP A 69 -9.84 -3.69 -14.52
C ASP A 69 -10.41 -2.83 -13.37
N LEU A 70 -11.69 -2.47 -13.48
CA LEU A 70 -12.43 -1.78 -12.42
C LEU A 70 -12.40 -2.58 -11.10
N GLY A 71 -12.35 -3.91 -11.19
CA GLY A 71 -12.18 -4.80 -10.03
C GLY A 71 -10.87 -4.57 -9.29
N ASP A 72 -9.77 -4.36 -10.02
CA ASP A 72 -8.44 -4.12 -9.44
C ASP A 72 -8.40 -2.75 -8.74
N PHE A 73 -9.03 -1.75 -9.35
CA PHE A 73 -9.15 -0.41 -8.75
C PHE A 73 -9.91 -0.44 -7.42
N ILE A 74 -11.01 -1.20 -7.35
CA ILE A 74 -11.79 -1.39 -6.11
C ILE A 74 -10.95 -2.13 -5.06
N ASN A 75 -10.25 -3.20 -5.46
CA ASN A 75 -9.39 -3.97 -4.57
C ASN A 75 -8.25 -3.12 -3.99
N TYR A 76 -7.56 -2.32 -4.82
CA TYR A 76 -6.53 -1.39 -4.35
C TYR A 76 -7.09 -0.31 -3.43
N GLY A 77 -8.32 0.16 -3.68
CA GLY A 77 -9.01 1.10 -2.81
C GLY A 77 -9.25 0.54 -1.41
N PHE A 78 -9.84 -0.66 -1.34
CA PHE A 78 -10.05 -1.36 -0.06
C PHE A 78 -8.74 -1.67 0.64
N PHE A 79 -7.74 -2.15 -0.10
CA PHE A 79 -6.45 -2.52 0.48
C PHE A 79 -5.68 -1.31 1.02
N SER A 80 -5.67 -0.21 0.27
CA SER A 80 -5.09 1.08 0.71
C SER A 80 -5.79 1.59 1.96
N ALA A 81 -7.13 1.59 1.99
CA ALA A 81 -7.90 2.01 3.16
C ALA A 81 -7.63 1.16 4.40
N ALA A 82 -7.58 -0.17 4.25
CA ALA A 82 -7.27 -1.08 5.34
C ALA A 82 -5.84 -0.89 5.86
N THR A 83 -4.86 -0.83 4.95
CA THR A 83 -3.44 -0.69 5.30
C THR A 83 -3.15 0.66 5.97
N TRP A 84 -3.75 1.73 5.44
CA TRP A 84 -3.67 3.06 6.04
C TRP A 84 -4.34 3.10 7.42
N GLY A 85 -5.55 2.57 7.53
CA GLY A 85 -6.30 2.53 8.79
C GLY A 85 -5.54 1.80 9.89
N ILE A 86 -4.94 0.63 9.57
CA ILE A 86 -4.10 -0.12 10.50
C ILE A 86 -2.85 0.69 10.89
N SER A 87 -2.17 1.29 9.92
CA SER A 87 -0.95 2.07 10.15
C SER A 87 -1.21 3.30 11.03
N TRP A 88 -2.32 4.00 10.78
CA TRP A 88 -2.75 5.15 11.57
C TRP A 88 -3.14 4.73 13.00
N LEU A 89 -3.90 3.64 13.15
CA LEU A 89 -4.28 3.10 14.45
C LEU A 89 -3.06 2.70 15.30
N LEU A 90 -2.03 2.11 14.67
CA LEU A 90 -0.77 1.77 15.34
C LEU A 90 -0.02 3.01 15.84
N LEU A 91 0.06 4.08 15.04
CA LEU A 91 0.67 5.34 15.49
C LEU A 91 -0.15 6.02 16.59
N TYR A 92 -1.47 6.06 16.44
CA TYR A 92 -2.35 6.65 17.45
C TYR A 92 -2.19 5.92 18.79
N TYR A 93 -2.18 4.59 18.78
CA TYR A 93 -1.97 3.78 19.98
C TYR A 93 -0.57 3.99 20.59
N LYS A 94 0.47 4.11 19.76
CA LYS A 94 1.84 4.41 20.22
C LYS A 94 1.91 5.77 20.93
N ASN A 95 1.33 6.81 20.34
CA ASN A 95 1.32 8.16 20.92
C ASN A 95 0.50 8.22 22.20
N TYR A 96 -0.68 7.58 22.24
CA TYR A 96 -1.51 7.50 23.45
C TYR A 96 -0.78 6.83 24.62
N ARG A 97 -0.07 5.71 24.37
CA ARG A 97 0.73 5.07 25.43
C ARG A 97 1.86 5.95 25.93
N LYS A 98 2.52 6.71 25.05
CA LYS A 98 3.61 7.61 25.43
C LYS A 98 3.10 8.68 26.40
N ILE A 99 1.99 9.34 26.06
CA ILE A 99 1.34 10.36 26.91
C ILE A 99 0.93 9.78 28.27
N LYS A 100 0.31 8.59 28.28
CA LYS A 100 -0.11 7.91 29.53
C LYS A 100 1.07 7.46 30.41
N ALA A 101 2.23 7.21 29.80
CA ALA A 101 3.44 6.87 30.55
C ALA A 101 4.01 8.12 31.22
N GLU A 102 4.14 9.23 30.49
CA GLU A 102 4.63 10.51 31.03
C GLU A 102 3.75 11.02 32.18
N SER A 103 2.42 10.94 32.06
CA SER A 103 1.49 11.38 33.11
C SER A 103 1.51 10.57 34.41
N ARG A 104 2.19 9.41 34.46
CA ARG A 104 2.33 8.60 35.70
C ARG A 104 3.56 8.95 36.53
N TRP A 105 4.54 9.63 35.93
CA TRP A 105 5.76 10.05 36.64
C TRP A 105 5.60 11.43 37.29
N ASP A 106 4.56 12.17 36.91
CA ASP A 106 4.24 13.49 37.44
C ASP A 106 3.27 13.47 38.64
N SER A 107 2.84 12.28 39.11
CA SER A 107 1.93 12.07 40.25
C SER A 107 2.62 11.39 41.42
#